data_AF-A0A2V7PTW6-F1
#
_entry.id   AF-A0A2V7PTW6-F1
#
_cell.length_a   1.000
_cell.length_b   1.000
_cell.length_c   1.000
_cell.angle_alpha   90.00
_cell.angle_beta   90.00
_cell.angle_gamma   90.00
#
_symmetry.space_group_name_H-M   'P 1'
#
loop_
_entity.id
_entity.type
_entity.pdbx_description
1 polymer ?
#
loop_
_entity_poly.entity_id
_entity_poly.type
_entity_poly.pdbx_seq_one_letter_code
_entity_poly.pdbx_strand_id
1 'polypeptide(L)'
;MSATAAPVASERSDFRTVTVGGAKLGVATAVAVVAFLAASRLVPITASLRGAVEALIVLGTGLAVAFLPARWTGARSTEGIAGAAAIGLVGTVVFSAIDIVLLRPFKAYPWTWDAIGGGSTWWYLPIWWMLGTFLAWVGGMVTARQAMFGGRAVAAVVFGPLVLVIVARLAGLGFALPLEAGVAYTVVLALLALVTLARKG
;
A
#
# COMPACT_ATOMS: atom_id res chain seq x y z
N MET A 1 -29.81 27.85 -22.37
CA MET A 1 -29.66 27.06 -21.12
C MET A 1 -28.17 26.96 -20.82
N SER A 2 -27.69 27.67 -19.79
CA SER A 2 -26.29 27.59 -19.37
C SER A 2 -26.15 26.39 -18.44
N ALA A 3 -25.32 25.41 -18.81
CA ALA A 3 -25.02 24.28 -17.95
C ALA A 3 -24.14 24.78 -16.80
N THR A 4 -24.72 25.03 -15.63
CA THR A 4 -23.95 25.29 -14.41
C THR A 4 -23.07 24.08 -14.15
N ALA A 5 -21.76 24.25 -14.28
CA ALA A 5 -20.80 23.21 -13.94
C ALA A 5 -21.05 22.80 -12.47
N ALA A 6 -21.25 21.50 -12.24
CA ALA A 6 -21.42 20.98 -10.89
C ALA A 6 -20.21 21.40 -10.04
N PRO A 7 -20.42 21.87 -8.79
CA PRO A 7 -19.33 22.30 -7.94
C PRO A 7 -18.32 21.15 -7.78
N VAL A 8 -17.06 21.44 -8.05
CA VAL A 8 -15.97 20.48 -7.88
C VAL A 8 -15.90 20.12 -6.39
N ALA A 9 -16.03 18.84 -6.06
CA ALA A 9 -15.91 18.39 -4.68
C ALA A 9 -14.55 18.84 -4.11
N SER A 10 -14.58 19.54 -2.98
CA SER A 10 -13.38 19.99 -2.28
C SER A 10 -12.51 18.81 -1.87
N GLU A 11 -11.19 19.00 -1.95
CA GLU A 11 -10.25 18.07 -1.32
C GLU A 11 -10.46 18.07 0.20
N ARG A 12 -10.20 16.92 0.83
CA ARG A 12 -10.41 16.69 2.26
C ARG A 12 -9.09 16.28 2.90
N SER A 13 -8.42 17.25 3.51
CA SER A 13 -7.14 17.13 4.21
C SER A 13 -7.27 17.43 5.72
N ASP A 14 -8.49 17.68 6.19
CA ASP A 14 -8.75 18.07 7.59
C ASP A 14 -8.36 16.97 8.58
N PHE A 15 -8.08 17.38 9.82
CA PHE A 15 -7.60 16.49 10.88
C PHE A 15 -8.51 15.27 11.09
N ARG A 16 -9.84 15.45 11.01
CA ARG A 16 -10.80 14.35 11.19
C ARG A 16 -10.70 13.35 10.05
N THR A 17 -10.67 13.83 8.80
CA THR A 17 -10.50 12.97 7.62
C THR A 17 -9.19 12.18 7.71
N VAL A 18 -8.09 12.85 8.07
CA VAL A 18 -6.77 12.21 8.21
C VAL A 18 -6.77 11.14 9.31
N THR A 19 -7.28 11.49 10.49
CA THR A 19 -7.22 10.61 11.67
C THR A 19 -8.13 9.39 11.51
N VAL A 20 -9.38 9.61 11.08
CA VAL A 20 -10.35 8.52 10.89
C VAL A 20 -9.98 7.67 9.68
N GLY A 21 -9.54 8.29 8.58
CA GLY A 21 -9.04 7.59 7.41
C GLY A 21 -7.85 6.72 7.75
N GLY A 22 -6.87 7.28 8.47
CA GLY A 22 -5.71 6.55 8.95
C GLY A 22 -6.10 5.38 9.84
N ALA A 23 -6.95 5.59 10.84
CA ALA A 23 -7.41 4.50 11.71
C ALA A 23 -8.07 3.34 10.94
N LYS A 24 -8.95 3.65 9.98
CA LYS A 24 -9.56 2.64 9.10
C LYS A 24 -8.50 1.90 8.29
N LEU A 25 -7.53 2.62 7.73
CA LEU A 25 -6.46 2.02 6.94
C LEU A 25 -5.58 1.09 7.80
N GLY A 26 -5.19 1.54 8.99
CA GLY A 26 -4.35 0.74 9.90
C GLY A 26 -5.03 -0.54 10.36
N VAL A 27 -6.32 -0.48 10.70
CA VAL A 27 -7.12 -1.67 11.03
C VAL A 27 -7.24 -2.60 9.82
N ALA A 28 -7.49 -2.07 8.62
CA ALA A 28 -7.56 -2.88 7.41
C ALA A 28 -6.21 -3.59 7.12
N THR A 29 -5.07 -2.91 7.33
CA THR A 29 -3.74 -3.53 7.21
C THR A 29 -3.56 -4.65 8.24
N ALA A 30 -3.96 -4.45 9.49
CA ALA A 30 -3.89 -5.51 10.50
C ALA A 30 -4.73 -6.74 10.13
N VAL A 31 -5.95 -6.53 9.61
CA VAL A 31 -6.80 -7.61 9.11
C VAL A 31 -6.14 -8.34 7.93
N ALA A 32 -5.52 -7.61 7.01
CA ALA A 32 -4.80 -8.22 5.89
C ALA A 32 -3.61 -9.07 6.35
N VAL A 33 -2.88 -8.63 7.37
CA VAL A 33 -1.82 -9.43 7.99
C VAL A 33 -2.38 -10.70 8.63
N VAL A 34 -3.47 -10.61 9.39
CA VAL A 34 -4.14 -11.79 9.95
C VAL A 34 -4.60 -12.74 8.86
N ALA A 35 -5.14 -12.23 7.75
CA ALA A 35 -5.52 -13.03 6.59
C ALA A 35 -4.32 -13.72 5.94
N PHE A 36 -3.18 -13.02 5.80
CA PHE A 36 -1.94 -13.59 5.31
C PHE A 36 -1.44 -14.72 6.22
N LEU A 37 -1.46 -14.52 7.54
CA LEU A 37 -1.06 -15.53 8.52
C LEU A 37 -2.02 -16.73 8.53
N ALA A 38 -3.32 -16.49 8.35
CA ALA A 38 -4.29 -17.56 8.18
C ALA A 38 -4.00 -18.34 6.89
N ALA A 39 -3.72 -17.66 5.77
CA ALA A 39 -3.37 -18.32 4.51
C ALA A 39 -2.11 -19.17 4.63
N SER A 40 -1.06 -18.64 5.27
CA SER A 40 0.21 -19.35 5.43
C SER A 40 0.10 -20.60 6.31
N ARG A 41 -0.88 -20.65 7.22
CA ARG A 41 -1.11 -21.76 8.14
C ARG A 41 -2.16 -22.75 7.63
N LEU A 42 -3.23 -22.27 6.99
CA LEU A 42 -4.41 -23.06 6.66
C LEU A 42 -4.48 -23.49 5.19
N VAL A 43 -3.85 -22.77 4.26
CA VAL A 43 -3.87 -23.15 2.84
C VAL A 43 -2.82 -24.23 2.60
N PRO A 44 -3.18 -25.37 1.97
CA PRO A 44 -2.22 -26.44 1.67
C PRO A 44 -1.05 -25.98 0.79
N ILE A 45 0.13 -26.57 0.99
CA ILE A 45 1.32 -26.38 0.13
C ILE A 45 1.18 -27.28 -1.11
N THR A 46 0.17 -27.02 -1.93
CA THR A 46 -0.05 -27.77 -3.18
C THR A 46 0.05 -26.82 -4.37
N ALA A 47 0.86 -27.19 -5.37
CA ALA A 47 0.96 -26.53 -6.67
C ALA A 47 0.96 -24.98 -6.62
N SER A 48 1.75 -24.40 -5.71
CA SER A 48 1.87 -22.95 -5.50
C SER A 48 0.60 -22.20 -5.07
N LEU A 49 -0.50 -22.90 -4.72
CA LEU A 49 -1.77 -22.28 -4.31
C LEU A 49 -1.60 -21.35 -3.12
N ARG A 50 -0.91 -21.79 -2.06
CA ARG A 50 -0.60 -20.94 -0.90
C ARG A 50 0.08 -19.64 -1.30
N GLY A 51 1.16 -19.75 -2.09
CA GLY A 51 1.91 -18.60 -2.55
C GLY A 51 1.06 -17.65 -3.39
N ALA A 52 0.15 -18.18 -4.22
CA ALA A 52 -0.78 -17.37 -5.00
C ALA A 52 -1.79 -16.62 -4.11
N VAL A 53 -2.38 -17.28 -3.12
CA VAL A 53 -3.30 -16.64 -2.15
C VAL A 53 -2.58 -15.55 -1.37
N GLU A 54 -1.39 -15.84 -0.85
CA GLU A 54 -0.54 -14.89 -0.14
C GLU A 54 -0.17 -13.68 -1.02
N ALA A 55 0.20 -13.92 -2.28
CA ALA A 55 0.51 -12.85 -3.23
C ALA A 55 -0.71 -11.97 -3.55
N LEU A 56 -1.91 -12.55 -3.69
CA LEU A 56 -3.14 -11.80 -3.90
C LEU A 56 -3.47 -10.90 -2.69
N ILE A 57 -3.27 -11.40 -1.47
CA ILE A 57 -3.44 -10.60 -0.25
C ILE A 57 -2.47 -9.43 -0.24
N VAL A 58 -1.18 -9.67 -0.54
CA VAL A 58 -0.15 -8.62 -0.58
C VAL A 58 -0.47 -7.57 -1.64
N LEU A 59 -0.81 -7.98 -2.87
CA LEU A 59 -1.15 -7.07 -3.96
C LEU A 59 -2.41 -6.27 -3.67
N GLY A 60 -3.46 -6.92 -3.18
CA GLY A 60 -4.73 -6.27 -2.81
C GLY A 60 -4.52 -5.24 -1.70
N THR A 61 -3.72 -5.57 -0.69
CA THR A 61 -3.38 -4.66 0.41
C THR A 61 -2.51 -3.51 -0.07
N GLY A 62 -1.52 -3.78 -0.92
CA GLY A 62 -0.68 -2.75 -1.54
C GLY A 62 -1.50 -1.73 -2.34
N LEU A 63 -2.48 -2.21 -3.13
CA LEU A 63 -3.43 -1.36 -3.85
C LEU A 63 -4.27 -0.51 -2.89
N ALA A 64 -4.80 -1.12 -1.83
CA ALA A 64 -5.61 -0.42 -0.84
C ALA A 64 -4.81 0.69 -0.15
N VAL A 65 -3.62 0.38 0.37
CA VAL A 65 -2.75 1.31 1.11
C VAL A 65 -2.24 2.44 0.22
N ALA A 66 -1.93 2.17 -1.04
CA ALA A 66 -1.48 3.22 -1.96
C ALA A 66 -2.63 4.14 -2.41
N PHE A 67 -3.80 3.60 -2.77
CA PHE A 67 -4.81 4.37 -3.52
C PHE A 67 -6.06 4.77 -2.73
N LEU A 68 -6.45 4.04 -1.68
CA LEU A 68 -7.61 4.45 -0.86
C LEU A 68 -7.42 5.82 -0.20
N PRO A 69 -6.24 6.16 0.36
CA PRO A 69 -6.01 7.48 0.93
C PRO A 69 -6.32 8.61 -0.06
N ALA A 70 -5.82 8.50 -1.28
CA ALA A 70 -6.05 9.48 -2.34
C ALA A 70 -7.53 9.58 -2.76
N ARG A 71 -8.27 8.47 -2.74
CA ARG A 71 -9.72 8.46 -3.01
C ARG A 71 -10.51 9.11 -1.89
N TRP A 72 -10.11 8.91 -0.64
CA TRP A 72 -10.78 9.53 0.50
C TRP A 72 -10.51 11.03 0.57
N THR A 73 -9.28 11.47 0.30
CA THR A 73 -8.97 12.91 0.24
C THR A 73 -9.47 13.59 -1.02
N GLY A 74 -9.78 12.83 -2.08
CA GLY A 74 -10.16 13.38 -3.38
C GLY A 74 -8.98 14.03 -4.10
N ALA A 75 -7.77 13.47 -3.97
CA ALA A 75 -6.52 14.06 -4.42
C ALA A 75 -6.49 14.44 -5.91
N ARG A 76 -6.28 15.72 -6.17
CA ARG A 76 -6.13 16.43 -7.45
C ARG A 76 -5.04 17.50 -7.40
N SER A 77 -4.69 17.99 -6.22
CA SER A 77 -3.67 19.00 -5.95
C SER A 77 -2.60 18.51 -4.96
N THR A 78 -1.61 19.35 -4.67
CA THR A 78 -0.58 19.08 -3.65
C THR A 78 -1.17 18.88 -2.26
N GLU A 79 -2.26 19.58 -1.93
CA GLU A 79 -2.91 19.45 -0.61
C GLU A 79 -3.58 18.08 -0.45
N GLY A 80 -4.38 17.64 -1.42
CA GLY A 80 -4.98 16.31 -1.40
C GLY A 80 -3.96 15.17 -1.41
N ILE A 81 -2.81 15.36 -2.09
CA ILE A 81 -1.67 14.42 -2.07
C ILE A 81 -1.04 14.38 -0.67
N ALA A 82 -0.82 15.53 -0.04
CA ALA A 82 -0.28 15.60 1.32
C ALA A 82 -1.24 14.97 2.34
N GLY A 83 -2.56 15.21 2.20
CA GLY A 83 -3.58 14.57 3.02
C GLY A 83 -3.60 13.05 2.86
N ALA A 84 -3.41 12.54 1.63
CA ALA A 84 -3.30 11.10 1.38
C ALA A 84 -2.07 10.50 2.08
N ALA A 85 -0.92 11.17 1.98
CA ALA A 85 0.31 10.77 2.67
C ALA A 85 0.11 10.78 4.21
N ALA A 86 -0.56 11.80 4.75
CA ALA A 86 -0.87 11.91 6.18
C ALA A 86 -1.79 10.77 6.66
N ILE A 87 -2.80 10.38 5.88
CA ILE A 87 -3.63 9.19 6.15
C ILE A 87 -2.75 7.93 6.20
N GLY A 88 -1.81 7.78 5.25
CA GLY A 88 -0.87 6.65 5.24
C GLY A 88 0.00 6.59 6.49
N LEU A 89 0.52 7.74 6.94
CA LEU A 89 1.30 7.86 8.17
C LEU A 89 0.47 7.45 9.40
N VAL A 90 -0.72 8.03 9.58
CA VAL A 90 -1.59 7.71 10.73
C VAL A 90 -2.01 6.23 10.69
N GLY A 91 -2.34 5.70 9.52
CA GLY A 91 -2.68 4.28 9.38
C GLY A 91 -1.54 3.37 9.76
N THR A 92 -0.31 3.77 9.47
CA THR A 92 0.88 3.03 9.90
C THR A 92 1.06 3.07 11.42
N VAL A 93 0.84 4.23 12.06
CA VAL A 93 0.89 4.33 13.52
C VAL A 93 -0.14 3.40 14.17
N VAL A 94 -1.38 3.39 13.65
CA VAL A 94 -2.45 2.52 14.15
C VAL A 94 -2.14 1.04 13.93
N PHE A 95 -1.66 0.66 12.73
CA PHE A 95 -1.21 -0.70 12.46
C PHE A 95 -0.08 -1.11 13.41
N SER A 96 0.92 -0.24 13.60
CA SER A 96 2.05 -0.51 14.49
C SER A 96 1.59 -0.73 15.94
N ALA A 97 0.64 0.07 16.43
CA ALA A 97 0.07 -0.12 17.76
C ALA A 97 -0.61 -1.50 17.89
N ILE A 98 -1.43 -1.90 16.90
CA ILE A 98 -2.05 -3.23 16.86
C ILE A 98 -0.99 -4.33 16.81
N ASP A 99 0.03 -4.13 15.97
CA ASP A 99 1.10 -5.11 15.78
C ASP A 99 1.90 -5.35 17.06
N ILE A 100 2.29 -4.27 17.74
CA ILE A 100 3.09 -4.31 18.96
C ILE A 100 2.29 -4.84 20.14
N VAL A 101 1.02 -4.44 20.29
CA VAL A 101 0.20 -4.80 21.45
C VAL A 101 -0.46 -6.16 21.30
N LEU A 102 -0.76 -6.59 20.07
CA LEU A 102 -1.48 -7.84 19.80
C LEU A 102 -0.62 -8.83 19.02
N LEU A 103 -0.28 -8.54 17.77
CA LEU A 103 0.27 -9.55 16.85
C LEU A 103 1.62 -10.11 17.32
N ARG A 104 2.54 -9.25 17.75
CA ARG A 104 3.87 -9.65 18.24
C ARG A 104 3.81 -10.45 19.55
N PRO A 105 3.05 -10.03 20.59
CA PRO A 105 2.83 -10.84 21.79
C PRO A 105 2.27 -12.24 21.52
N PHE A 106 1.37 -12.37 20.53
CA PHE A 106 0.83 -13.66 20.09
C PHE A 106 1.74 -14.46 19.14
N LYS A 107 3.00 -14.05 18.96
CA LYS A 107 3.97 -14.74 18.10
C LYS A 107 3.45 -14.95 16.68
N ALA A 108 2.80 -13.92 16.14
CA ALA A 108 2.27 -13.91 14.79
C ALA A 108 3.34 -14.18 13.73
N TYR A 109 4.55 -13.64 13.92
CA TYR A 109 5.67 -13.75 12.99
C TYR A 109 6.80 -14.63 13.54
N PRO A 110 7.66 -15.16 12.66
CA PRO A 110 8.92 -15.76 13.09
C PRO A 110 9.78 -14.76 13.89
N TRP A 111 10.60 -15.30 14.78
CA TRP A 111 11.49 -14.57 15.70
C TRP A 111 12.48 -13.61 15.01
N THR A 112 12.65 -13.72 13.70
CA THR A 112 13.59 -12.92 12.89
C THR A 112 13.33 -11.43 12.99
N TRP A 113 12.08 -10.99 13.15
CA TRP A 113 11.78 -9.56 13.34
C TRP A 113 12.31 -9.05 14.69
N ASP A 114 12.08 -9.78 15.78
CA ASP A 114 12.64 -9.40 17.08
C ASP A 114 14.18 -9.49 17.07
N ALA A 115 14.77 -10.42 16.30
CA ALA A 115 16.22 -10.58 16.20
C ALA A 115 16.93 -9.42 15.49
N ILE A 116 16.37 -8.89 14.40
CA ILE A 116 16.95 -7.74 13.68
C ILE A 116 17.08 -6.52 14.61
N GLY A 117 16.10 -6.35 15.50
CA GLY A 117 16.03 -5.25 16.44
C GLY A 117 16.70 -5.43 17.79
N GLY A 118 17.23 -6.62 18.09
CA GLY A 118 17.59 -7.00 19.46
C GLY A 118 16.42 -6.87 20.44
N GLY A 119 15.19 -7.15 20.00
CA GLY A 119 13.95 -6.98 20.77
C GLY A 119 13.43 -5.53 20.86
N SER A 120 14.21 -4.54 20.41
CA SER A 120 13.78 -3.14 20.36
C SER A 120 12.73 -2.93 19.27
N THR A 121 11.76 -2.06 19.54
CA THR A 121 10.75 -1.64 18.54
C THR A 121 11.16 -0.35 17.81
N TRP A 122 12.24 0.30 18.24
CA TRP A 122 12.64 1.62 17.75
C TRP A 122 13.12 1.65 16.30
N TRP A 123 13.73 0.57 15.80
CA TRP A 123 14.15 0.46 14.40
C TRP A 123 12.97 0.12 13.47
N TYR A 124 11.94 -0.54 14.01
CA TYR A 124 10.75 -0.99 13.28
C TYR A 124 9.87 0.20 12.89
N LEU A 125 9.59 1.09 13.83
CA LEU A 125 8.64 2.20 13.63
C LEU A 125 9.00 3.11 12.43
N PRO A 126 10.24 3.62 12.29
CA PRO A 126 10.59 4.50 11.18
C PRO A 126 10.45 3.85 9.81
N ILE A 127 10.79 2.56 9.67
CA ILE A 127 10.69 1.83 8.40
C ILE A 127 9.23 1.77 7.95
N TRP A 128 8.32 1.41 8.87
CA TRP A 128 6.91 1.36 8.57
C TRP A 128 6.36 2.75 8.25
N TRP A 129 6.74 3.76 9.02
CA TRP A 129 6.27 5.14 8.81
C TRP A 129 6.66 5.65 7.44
N MET A 130 7.91 5.42 7.04
CA MET A 130 8.40 5.75 5.71
C MET A 130 7.62 4.98 4.63
N LEU A 131 7.45 3.67 4.79
CA LEU A 131 6.77 2.83 3.80
C LEU A 131 5.31 3.24 3.60
N GLY A 132 4.53 3.35 4.69
CA GLY A 132 3.11 3.69 4.59
C GLY A 132 2.87 5.09 4.06
N THR A 133 3.69 6.07 4.48
CA THR A 133 3.64 7.44 3.96
C THR A 133 4.02 7.47 2.48
N PHE A 134 5.10 6.78 2.10
CA PHE A 134 5.58 6.71 0.72
C PHE A 134 4.54 6.11 -0.23
N LEU A 135 3.96 4.95 0.12
CA LEU A 135 2.97 4.28 -0.72
C LEU A 135 1.73 5.16 -0.93
N ALA A 136 1.20 5.77 0.14
CA ALA A 136 0.03 6.64 0.05
C ALA A 136 0.34 7.95 -0.69
N TRP A 137 1.54 8.50 -0.53
CA TRP A 137 2.01 9.68 -1.25
C TRP A 137 2.13 9.41 -2.76
N VAL A 138 2.76 8.31 -3.14
CA VAL A 138 2.91 7.92 -4.54
C VAL A 138 1.55 7.61 -5.18
N GLY A 139 0.69 6.87 -4.49
CA GLY A 139 -0.67 6.63 -4.96
C GLY A 139 -1.47 7.93 -5.09
N GLY A 140 -1.25 8.90 -4.20
CA GLY A 140 -1.74 10.27 -4.32
C GLY A 140 -1.30 10.96 -5.60
N MET A 141 0.01 10.97 -5.91
CA MET A 141 0.54 11.57 -7.14
C MET A 141 -0.05 10.93 -8.41
N VAL A 142 -0.10 9.60 -8.44
CA VAL A 142 -0.68 8.86 -9.57
C VAL A 142 -2.17 9.17 -9.72
N THR A 143 -2.93 9.22 -8.63
CA THR A 143 -4.37 9.52 -8.63
C THR A 143 -4.65 10.94 -9.11
N ALA A 144 -3.94 11.93 -8.57
CA ALA A 144 -4.08 13.32 -8.97
C ALA A 144 -3.78 13.50 -10.47
N ARG A 145 -2.73 12.84 -10.99
CA ARG A 145 -2.42 12.88 -12.42
C ARG A 145 -3.46 12.17 -13.28
N GLN A 146 -4.04 11.06 -12.83
CA GLN A 146 -5.11 10.38 -13.57
C GLN A 146 -6.36 11.25 -13.70
N ALA A 147 -6.70 12.02 -12.66
CA ALA A 147 -7.81 12.96 -12.69
C ALA A 147 -7.61 14.07 -13.74
N MET A 148 -6.36 14.35 -14.14
CA MET A 148 -6.03 15.32 -15.18
C MET A 148 -6.04 14.73 -16.60
N PHE A 149 -5.73 13.43 -16.79
CA PHE A 149 -5.41 12.85 -18.11
C PHE A 149 -6.16 11.55 -18.50
N GLY A 150 -7.21 11.14 -17.79
CA GLY A 150 -8.14 10.11 -18.31
C GLY A 150 -7.71 8.64 -18.16
N GLY A 151 -7.19 8.23 -17.00
CA GLY A 151 -7.43 6.87 -16.47
C GLY A 151 -6.53 5.68 -16.86
N ARG A 152 -5.48 5.83 -17.70
CA ARG A 152 -4.64 4.67 -18.13
C ARG A 152 -3.75 4.05 -17.05
N ALA A 153 -3.46 4.75 -15.95
CA ALA A 153 -2.47 4.28 -14.98
C ALA A 153 -2.99 3.17 -14.03
N VAL A 154 -4.31 2.96 -13.90
CA VAL A 154 -4.85 1.86 -13.05
C VAL A 154 -4.46 0.49 -13.61
N ALA A 155 -4.52 0.30 -14.92
CA ALA A 155 -4.11 -0.95 -15.56
C ALA A 155 -2.62 -1.23 -15.34
N ALA A 156 -1.76 -0.22 -15.42
CA ALA A 156 -0.33 -0.38 -15.19
C ALA A 156 -0.01 -0.79 -13.74
N VAL A 157 -0.72 -0.23 -12.76
CA VAL A 157 -0.56 -0.59 -11.34
C VAL A 157 -1.01 -2.03 -11.06
N VAL A 158 -2.06 -2.50 -11.72
CA VAL A 158 -2.62 -3.85 -11.51
C VAL A 158 -1.83 -4.92 -12.27
N PHE A 159 -1.50 -4.67 -13.53
CA PHE A 159 -0.86 -5.68 -14.40
C PHE A 159 0.67 -5.59 -14.42
N GLY A 160 1.25 -4.41 -14.18
CA GLY A 160 2.70 -4.23 -14.13
C GLY A 160 3.41 -5.17 -13.16
N PRO A 161 2.90 -5.37 -11.92
CA PRO A 161 3.53 -6.28 -10.97
C PRO A 161 3.52 -7.72 -11.45
N LEU A 162 2.43 -8.15 -12.13
CA LEU A 162 2.34 -9.49 -12.72
C LEU A 162 3.41 -9.70 -13.79
N VAL A 163 3.62 -8.71 -14.67
CA VAL A 163 4.66 -8.77 -15.70
C VAL A 163 6.04 -8.91 -15.06
N LEU A 164 6.37 -8.11 -14.04
CA LEU A 164 7.67 -8.21 -13.36
C LEU A 164 7.85 -9.55 -12.64
N VAL A 165 6.81 -10.08 -12.00
CA VAL A 165 6.85 -11.42 -11.39
C VAL A 165 7.09 -12.49 -12.45
N ILE A 166 6.40 -12.44 -13.60
CA ILE A 166 6.61 -13.39 -14.69
C ILE A 166 8.06 -13.31 -15.20
N VAL A 167 8.58 -12.10 -15.43
CA VAL A 167 9.97 -11.91 -15.88
C VAL A 167 10.96 -12.45 -14.84
N ALA A 168 10.75 -12.18 -13.55
CA ALA A 168 11.58 -12.70 -12.47
C ALA A 168 11.61 -14.24 -12.47
N ARG A 169 10.45 -14.88 -12.65
CA ARG A 169 10.33 -16.34 -12.72
C ARG A 169 11.02 -16.93 -13.94
N LEU A 170 10.83 -16.31 -15.11
CA LEU A 170 11.49 -16.73 -16.35
C LEU A 170 13.02 -16.54 -16.28
N ALA A 171 13.49 -15.55 -15.50
CA ALA A 171 14.90 -15.34 -15.22
C ALA A 171 15.48 -16.30 -14.16
N GLY A 172 14.67 -17.24 -13.63
CA GLY A 172 15.11 -18.23 -12.66
C GLY A 172 15.23 -17.71 -11.21
N LEU A 173 14.64 -16.55 -10.89
CA LEU A 173 14.56 -16.10 -9.50
C LEU A 173 13.60 -17.01 -8.71
N GLY A 174 14.12 -17.62 -7.65
CA GLY A 174 13.43 -18.62 -6.83
C GLY A 174 12.87 -18.08 -5.52
N PHE A 175 12.50 -16.80 -5.45
CA PHE A 175 11.99 -16.21 -4.21
C PHE A 175 10.54 -16.63 -3.94
N ALA A 176 10.09 -16.43 -2.70
CA ALA A 176 8.70 -16.63 -2.34
C ALA A 176 7.80 -15.69 -3.17
N LEU A 177 6.74 -16.22 -3.79
CA LEU A 177 5.82 -15.47 -4.66
C LEU A 177 5.26 -14.18 -4.02
N PRO A 178 4.82 -14.15 -2.74
CA PRO A 178 4.34 -12.91 -2.13
C PRO A 178 5.44 -11.84 -1.99
N LEU A 179 6.70 -12.23 -1.78
CA LEU A 179 7.82 -11.30 -1.72
C LEU A 179 8.06 -10.66 -3.09
N GLU A 180 8.12 -11.46 -4.14
CA GLU A 180 8.28 -10.97 -5.51
C GLU A 180 7.14 -10.04 -5.90
N ALA A 181 5.90 -10.41 -5.57
CA ALA A 181 4.72 -9.59 -5.84
C ALA A 181 4.79 -8.23 -5.13
N GLY A 182 5.21 -8.20 -3.85
CA GLY A 182 5.37 -6.95 -3.10
C GLY A 182 6.48 -6.04 -3.66
N VAL A 183 7.63 -6.62 -4.02
CA VAL A 183 8.75 -5.88 -4.62
C VAL A 183 8.34 -5.34 -6.00
N ALA A 184 7.78 -6.19 -6.85
CA ALA A 184 7.30 -5.83 -8.18
C ALA A 184 6.26 -4.69 -8.10
N TYR A 185 5.32 -4.77 -7.15
CA TYR A 185 4.35 -3.72 -6.91
C TYR A 185 4.99 -2.39 -6.56
N THR A 186 5.92 -2.40 -5.60
CA THR A 186 6.61 -1.19 -5.16
C THR A 186 7.40 -0.55 -6.29
N VAL A 187 8.10 -1.36 -7.10
CA VAL A 187 8.86 -0.89 -8.27
C VAL A 187 7.93 -0.26 -9.30
N VAL A 188 6.84 -0.93 -9.69
CA VAL A 188 5.88 -0.40 -10.67
C VAL A 188 5.28 0.91 -10.20
N LEU A 189 4.88 0.97 -8.93
CA LEU A 189 4.30 2.17 -8.34
C LEU A 189 5.30 3.33 -8.33
N ALA A 190 6.56 3.08 -7.96
CA ALA A 190 7.63 4.08 -8.00
C ALA A 190 7.92 4.56 -9.44
N LEU A 191 7.99 3.65 -10.41
CA LEU A 191 8.20 3.99 -11.83
C LEU A 191 7.06 4.85 -12.37
N LEU A 192 5.82 4.52 -12.04
CA LEU A 192 4.67 5.34 -12.41
C LEU A 192 4.76 6.74 -11.81
N ALA A 193 5.18 6.84 -10.54
CA ALA A 193 5.47 8.12 -9.89
C ALA A 193 6.52 8.92 -10.67
N LEU A 194 7.65 8.31 -11.03
CA LEU A 194 8.72 8.96 -11.77
C LEU A 194 8.23 9.45 -13.14
N VAL A 195 7.45 8.64 -13.86
CA VAL A 195 6.81 9.06 -15.13
C VAL A 195 5.84 10.23 -14.89
N THR A 196 5.11 10.24 -13.77
CA THR A 196 4.23 11.35 -13.40
C THR A 196 5.00 12.62 -13.04
N LEU A 197 6.25 12.52 -12.60
CA LEU A 197 7.09 13.69 -12.31
C LEU A 197 7.83 14.18 -13.54
N ALA A 198 8.38 13.28 -14.37
CA ALA A 198 9.16 13.62 -15.56
C ALA A 198 8.33 14.36 -16.62
N ARG A 199 7.06 14.00 -16.79
CA ARG A 199 6.14 14.64 -17.74
C ARG A 199 5.50 15.93 -17.19
N LYS A 200 6.19 16.66 -16.31
CA LYS A 200 5.84 18.03 -15.87
C LYS A 200 6.62 19.11 -16.65
N GLY A 201 7.64 18.72 -17.43
CA GLY A 201 8.19 19.54 -18.51
C GLY A 201 7.37 19.40 -19.77
#